data_AF-A0A521YSU3-F1
#
_entry.id   AF-A0A521YSU3-F1
#
_cell.length_a   1.000
_cell.length_b   1.000
_cell.length_c   1.000
_cell.angle_alpha   90.00
_cell.angle_beta   90.00
_cell.angle_gamma   90.00
#
_symmetry.space_group_name_H-M   'P 1'
#
loop_
_entity.id
_entity.type
_entity.pdbx_description
1 polymer ?
#
loop_
_entity_poly.entity_id
_entity_poly.type
_entity_poly.pdbx_seq_one_letter_code
_entity_poly.pdbx_strand_id
1 'polypeptide(L)'
;TRRLVADYGGFEYDSDYYGDDLPFWTEVTRSDGRTVPQLIVPYTLDNNDMRCAPPMGLATGDDLYTYLRDSFDVLYAEGEECPKMMSIGLHCRLVGRPGRMRALQRFLDHVQAHSRVWVCRRIEIARHWKSVHPHQPA
;
A
#
# COMPACT_ATOMS: atom_id res chain seq x y z
N THR A 1 -13.77 -9.44 7.81
CA THR A 1 -12.83 -10.42 7.22
C THR A 1 -11.69 -10.75 8.19
N ARG A 2 -11.08 -9.76 8.83
CA ARG A 2 -9.92 -9.90 9.75
C ARG A 2 -9.95 -11.10 10.73
N ARG A 3 -11.06 -11.38 11.43
CA ARG A 3 -11.18 -12.56 12.30
C ARG A 3 -10.90 -13.88 11.55
N LEU A 4 -11.36 -14.03 10.32
CA LEU A 4 -11.14 -15.25 9.52
C LEU A 4 -9.66 -15.42 9.12
N VAL A 5 -8.97 -14.31 8.84
CA VAL A 5 -7.52 -14.28 8.58
C VAL A 5 -6.76 -14.73 9.83
N ALA A 6 -7.13 -14.19 10.99
CA ALA A 6 -6.56 -14.58 12.28
C ALA A 6 -6.89 -16.03 12.69
N ASP A 7 -8.11 -16.50 12.38
CA ASP A 7 -8.52 -17.89 12.61
C ASP A 7 -7.65 -18.88 11.84
N TYR A 8 -7.27 -18.55 10.60
CA TYR A 8 -6.31 -19.34 9.82
C TYR A 8 -4.89 -19.25 10.38
N GLY A 9 -4.41 -18.05 10.74
CA GLY A 9 -3.15 -17.83 11.47
C GLY A 9 -1.85 -18.01 10.68
N GLY A 10 -1.90 -18.35 9.38
CA GLY A 10 -0.72 -18.55 8.53
C GLY A 10 -0.31 -17.35 7.67
N PHE A 11 -0.95 -16.19 7.80
CA PHE A 11 -0.65 -15.02 6.98
C PHE A 11 0.39 -14.09 7.61
N GLU A 12 1.25 -13.56 6.76
CA GLU A 12 2.33 -12.67 7.20
C GLU A 12 1.83 -11.25 7.50
N TYR A 13 0.77 -10.82 6.82
CA TYR A 13 0.11 -9.53 6.99
C TYR A 13 -1.33 -9.58 6.46
N ASP A 14 -2.12 -8.56 6.81
CA ASP A 14 -3.44 -8.24 6.26
C ASP A 14 -3.39 -6.82 5.65
N SER A 15 -4.05 -6.61 4.51
CA SER A 15 -4.14 -5.32 3.80
C SER A 15 -5.57 -4.80 3.66
N ASP A 16 -6.56 -5.41 4.30
CA ASP A 16 -7.92 -4.86 4.45
C ASP A 16 -7.92 -3.68 5.46
N TYR A 17 -7.17 -2.63 5.13
CA TYR A 17 -7.05 -1.40 5.91
C TYR A 17 -6.49 -0.25 5.05
N TYR A 18 -6.99 0.97 5.27
CA TYR A 18 -6.70 2.17 4.46
C TYR A 18 -6.43 3.43 5.29
N GLY A 19 -6.20 3.29 6.60
CA GLY A 19 -6.21 4.41 7.55
C GLY A 19 -4.84 4.89 8.02
N ASP A 20 -3.75 4.40 7.43
CA ASP A 20 -2.38 4.74 7.85
C ASP A 20 -1.40 4.61 6.68
N ASP A 21 -0.28 5.32 6.76
CA ASP A 21 0.83 5.34 5.80
C ASP A 21 1.98 4.41 6.22
N LEU A 22 1.85 3.73 7.37
CA LEU A 22 2.80 2.73 7.87
C LEU A 22 2.11 1.43 8.27
N PRO A 23 2.82 0.29 8.20
CA PRO A 23 2.37 -0.93 8.84
C PRO A 23 2.21 -0.76 10.35
N PHE A 24 1.32 -1.53 10.96
CA PHE A 24 1.14 -1.53 12.40
C PHE A 24 0.56 -2.86 12.87
N TRP A 25 0.75 -3.16 14.16
CA TRP A 25 0.13 -4.32 14.78
C TRP A 25 -1.23 -3.98 15.35
N THR A 26 -2.18 -4.89 15.19
CA THR A 26 -3.48 -4.82 15.84
C THR A 26 -3.81 -6.15 16.49
N GLU A 27 -4.63 -6.13 17.54
CA GLU A 27 -5.09 -7.33 18.21
C GLU A 27 -6.41 -7.81 17.62
N VAL A 28 -6.52 -9.11 17.38
CA VAL A 28 -7.72 -9.73 16.81
C VAL A 28 -8.13 -10.91 17.67
N THR A 29 -9.35 -10.87 18.18
CA THR A 29 -9.96 -12.01 18.89
C THR A 29 -10.45 -13.05 17.88
N ARG A 30 -9.89 -14.25 17.98
CA ARG A 30 -10.24 -15.43 17.18
C ARG A 30 -11.57 -16.04 17.64
N SER A 31 -12.10 -16.94 16.81
CA SER A 31 -13.34 -17.69 17.11
C SER A 31 -13.22 -18.60 18.34
N ASP A 32 -12.00 -19.00 18.72
CA ASP A 32 -11.72 -19.80 19.91
C ASP A 32 -11.51 -18.95 21.19
N GLY A 33 -11.76 -17.64 21.11
CA GLY A 33 -11.65 -16.70 22.22
C GLY A 33 -10.22 -16.18 22.49
N ARG A 34 -9.19 -16.66 21.79
CA ARG A 34 -7.82 -16.15 21.94
C ARG A 34 -7.64 -14.85 21.17
N THR A 35 -7.02 -13.86 21.80
CA THR A 35 -6.56 -12.64 21.12
C THR A 35 -5.14 -12.85 20.58
N VAL A 36 -4.92 -12.54 19.31
CA VAL A 36 -3.62 -12.68 18.64
C VAL A 36 -3.21 -11.39 17.94
N PRO A 37 -1.90 -11.10 17.82
CA PRO A 37 -1.44 -9.98 17.02
C PRO A 37 -1.59 -10.28 15.53
N GLN A 38 -2.06 -9.30 14.77
CA GLN A 38 -2.17 -9.31 13.32
C GLN A 38 -1.42 -8.09 12.78
N LEU A 39 -0.43 -8.33 11.92
CA LEU A 39 0.25 -7.24 11.22
C LEU A 39 -0.66 -6.71 10.11
N ILE A 40 -0.91 -5.41 10.12
CA ILE A 40 -1.55 -4.68 9.04
C ILE A 40 -0.47 -4.03 8.19
N VAL A 41 -0.53 -4.23 6.87
CA VAL A 41 0.23 -3.46 5.88
C VAL A 41 -0.81 -2.71 5.03
N PRO A 42 -1.04 -1.41 5.31
CA PRO A 42 -2.13 -0.66 4.70
C PRO A 42 -2.09 -0.68 3.17
N TYR A 43 -3.28 -0.56 2.59
CA TYR A 43 -3.49 -0.44 1.15
C TYR A 43 -4.13 0.92 0.81
N THR A 44 -4.51 1.10 -0.45
CA THR A 44 -5.01 2.36 -0.99
C THR A 44 -6.26 2.18 -1.86
N LEU A 45 -7.17 3.14 -1.77
CA LEU A 45 -8.31 3.28 -2.69
C LEU A 45 -8.17 4.51 -3.61
N ASP A 46 -7.22 5.38 -3.32
CA ASP A 46 -6.97 6.67 -3.96
C ASP A 46 -5.79 6.60 -4.95
N ASN A 47 -4.62 6.10 -4.53
CA ASN A 47 -3.49 5.74 -5.38
C ASN A 47 -3.75 4.44 -6.15
N ASN A 48 -4.87 4.40 -6.88
CA ASN A 48 -5.42 3.18 -7.44
C ASN A 48 -6.10 3.44 -8.80
N ASP A 49 -5.71 2.69 -9.83
CA ASP A 49 -6.25 2.85 -11.19
C ASP A 49 -7.74 2.51 -11.30
N MET A 50 -8.37 1.93 -10.27
CA MET A 50 -9.82 1.81 -10.17
C MET A 50 -10.52 3.17 -10.27
N ARG A 51 -9.84 4.25 -9.89
CA ARG A 51 -10.32 5.63 -10.02
C ARG A 51 -10.50 6.07 -11.48
N CYS A 52 -9.90 5.35 -12.43
CA CYS A 52 -10.09 5.57 -13.86
C CYS A 52 -11.40 4.97 -14.42
N ALA A 53 -12.14 4.22 -13.61
CA ALA A 53 -13.47 3.75 -13.95
C ALA A 53 -14.52 4.80 -13.54
N PRO A 54 -15.54 5.08 -14.37
CA PRO A 54 -16.67 5.92 -13.95
C PRO A 54 -17.35 5.34 -12.70
N PRO A 55 -17.83 6.18 -11.77
CA PRO A 55 -17.80 7.65 -11.74
C PRO A 55 -16.59 8.25 -10.99
N MET A 56 -15.49 7.51 -10.81
CA MET A 56 -14.50 7.74 -9.74
C MET A 56 -13.41 8.81 -10.02
N GLY A 57 -13.42 9.46 -11.19
CA GLY A 57 -12.84 10.79 -11.35
C GLY A 57 -11.44 10.95 -11.96
N LEU A 58 -10.65 9.90 -12.21
CA LEU A 58 -9.39 10.03 -12.99
C LEU A 58 -9.66 9.80 -14.47
N ALA A 59 -10.02 10.86 -15.19
CA ALA A 59 -10.51 10.76 -16.56
C ALA A 59 -9.43 10.33 -17.56
N THR A 60 -8.18 10.75 -17.33
CA THR A 60 -7.05 10.56 -18.24
C THR A 60 -5.87 9.86 -17.55
N GLY A 61 -4.90 9.42 -18.35
CA GLY A 61 -3.62 8.93 -17.82
C GLY A 61 -2.82 10.04 -17.10
N ASP A 62 -2.96 11.30 -17.53
CA ASP A 62 -2.26 12.41 -16.91
C ASP A 62 -2.77 12.70 -15.49
N ASP A 63 -4.07 12.53 -15.25
CA ASP A 63 -4.66 12.65 -13.92
C ASP A 63 -4.07 11.59 -12.97
N LEU A 64 -3.97 10.34 -13.44
CA LEU A 64 -3.36 9.24 -12.68
C LEU A 64 -1.88 9.51 -12.40
N TYR A 65 -1.11 9.92 -13.42
CA TYR A 65 0.31 10.23 -13.23
C TYR A 65 0.51 11.37 -12.23
N THR A 66 -0.24 12.46 -12.38
CA THR A 66 -0.14 13.64 -11.51
C THR A 66 -0.44 13.26 -10.06
N TYR A 67 -1.51 12.49 -9.83
CA TYR A 67 -1.89 12.07 -8.48
C TYR A 67 -0.80 11.20 -7.84
N LEU A 68 -0.29 10.19 -8.57
CA LEU A 68 0.76 9.31 -8.06
C LEU A 68 2.06 10.08 -7.79
N ARG A 69 2.47 10.97 -8.71
CA ARG A 69 3.65 11.83 -8.55
C ARG A 69 3.53 12.69 -7.29
N ASP A 70 2.41 13.38 -7.12
CA ASP A 70 2.24 14.32 -6.00
C ASP A 70 2.21 13.56 -4.65
N SER A 71 1.55 12.39 -4.60
CA SER A 71 1.61 11.52 -3.42
C SER A 71 3.04 11.06 -3.12
N PHE A 72 3.80 10.65 -4.14
CA PHE A 72 5.20 10.27 -3.96
C PHE A 72 6.05 11.45 -3.47
N ASP A 73 5.94 12.62 -4.08
CA ASP A 73 6.77 13.79 -3.76
C ASP A 73 6.57 14.25 -2.30
N VAL A 74 5.32 14.20 -1.80
CA VAL A 74 5.01 14.47 -0.39
C VAL A 74 5.67 13.44 0.53
N LEU A 75 5.43 12.14 0.30
CA LEU A 75 5.98 11.08 1.15
C LEU A 75 7.51 11.02 1.08
N TYR A 76 8.09 11.36 -0.07
CA TYR A 76 9.53 11.43 -0.26
C TYR A 76 10.14 12.57 0.55
N ALA A 77 9.49 13.75 0.57
CA ALA A 77 9.91 14.87 1.40
C ALA A 77 9.79 14.57 2.90
N GLU A 78 8.68 13.97 3.34
CA GLU A 78 8.50 13.54 4.73
C GLU A 78 9.54 12.48 5.15
N GLY A 79 10.02 11.68 4.19
CA GLY A 79 11.00 10.63 4.42
C GLY A 79 12.39 11.09 4.84
N GLU A 80 12.66 12.39 4.84
CA GLU A 80 13.88 12.91 5.45
C GLU A 80 13.86 12.75 6.98
N GLU A 81 12.68 12.80 7.59
CA GLU A 81 12.50 12.63 9.05
C GLU A 81 11.81 11.31 9.41
N CYS A 82 10.72 10.98 8.70
CA CYS A 82 9.88 9.83 9.03
C CYS A 82 9.41 9.12 7.74
N PRO A 83 10.24 8.22 7.17
CA PRO A 83 9.91 7.45 5.97
C PRO A 83 8.58 6.70 6.10
N LYS A 84 7.79 6.73 5.02
CA LYS A 84 6.48 6.07 4.90
C LYS A 84 6.47 5.07 3.76
N MET A 85 5.43 4.25 3.69
CA MET A 85 5.16 3.41 2.51
C MET A 85 4.11 4.05 1.60
N MET A 86 4.15 3.69 0.31
CA MET A 86 3.12 4.04 -0.66
C MET A 86 2.66 2.77 -1.37
N SER A 87 1.35 2.50 -1.35
CA SER A 87 0.76 1.46 -2.20
C SER A 87 0.29 2.06 -3.53
N ILE A 88 0.36 1.28 -4.60
CA ILE A 88 -0.22 1.62 -5.90
C ILE A 88 -1.09 0.46 -6.36
N GLY A 89 -2.39 0.71 -6.48
CA GLY A 89 -3.36 -0.28 -6.92
C GLY A 89 -3.51 -0.32 -8.43
N LEU A 90 -3.31 -1.49 -9.02
CA LEU A 90 -3.34 -1.67 -10.47
C LEU A 90 -4.27 -2.83 -10.85
N HIS A 91 -5.02 -2.66 -11.93
CA HIS A 91 -5.91 -3.67 -12.48
C HIS A 91 -5.61 -3.91 -13.96
N CYS A 92 -5.41 -5.17 -14.36
CA CYS A 92 -5.03 -5.54 -15.74
C CYS A 92 -5.94 -4.91 -16.81
N ARG A 93 -7.25 -4.84 -16.53
CA ARG A 93 -8.27 -4.31 -17.46
C ARG A 93 -8.30 -2.78 -17.57
N LEU A 94 -7.62 -2.06 -16.66
CA LEU A 94 -7.62 -0.60 -16.55
C LEU A 94 -6.26 -0.02 -16.97
N VAL A 95 -5.23 -0.07 -16.13
CA VAL A 95 -3.89 0.44 -16.49
C VAL A 95 -3.27 -0.28 -17.69
N GLY A 96 -3.67 -1.54 -17.94
CA GLY A 96 -3.23 -2.32 -19.11
C GLY A 96 -3.71 -1.77 -20.45
N ARG A 97 -4.64 -0.81 -20.47
CA ARG A 97 -5.07 -0.15 -21.71
C ARG A 97 -3.96 0.79 -22.20
N PRO A 98 -3.62 0.81 -23.52
CA PRO A 98 -2.53 1.64 -24.04
C PRO A 98 -2.60 3.12 -23.67
N GLY A 99 -3.80 3.71 -23.61
CA GLY A 99 -3.99 5.11 -23.22
C GLY A 99 -3.71 5.41 -21.74
N ARG A 100 -3.61 4.40 -20.86
CA ARG A 100 -3.32 4.56 -19.43
C ARG A 100 -1.94 4.03 -19.03
N MET A 101 -1.41 3.04 -19.75
CA MET A 101 -0.09 2.46 -19.48
C MET A 101 1.03 3.53 -19.45
N ARG A 102 0.91 4.57 -20.27
CA ARG A 102 1.88 5.69 -20.29
C ARG A 102 1.98 6.43 -18.95
N ALA A 103 0.89 6.51 -18.19
CA ALA A 103 0.90 7.13 -16.87
C ALA A 103 1.78 6.35 -15.89
N LEU A 104 1.62 5.02 -15.87
CA LEU A 104 2.42 4.13 -15.03
C LEU A 104 3.90 4.18 -15.41
N GLN A 105 4.22 4.16 -16.71
CA GLN A 105 5.60 4.28 -17.18
C GLN A 105 6.26 5.58 -16.71
N ARG A 106 5.60 6.72 -16.91
CA ARG A 106 6.10 8.02 -16.46
C ARG A 106 6.28 8.08 -14.95
N PHE A 107 5.37 7.47 -14.18
CA PHE A 107 5.51 7.43 -12.73
C PHE A 107 6.71 6.57 -12.31
N LEU A 108 6.92 5.41 -12.96
CA LEU A 108 8.11 4.60 -12.71
C LEU A 108 9.40 5.33 -13.07
N ASP A 109 9.42 6.07 -14.18
CA ASP A 109 10.56 6.93 -14.57
C ASP A 109 10.83 8.00 -13.50
N HIS A 110 9.78 8.64 -12.97
CA HIS A 110 9.89 9.62 -11.88
C HIS A 110 10.48 9.01 -10.61
N VAL A 111 9.95 7.87 -10.16
CA VAL A 111 10.46 7.17 -8.98
C VAL A 111 11.93 6.74 -9.16
N GLN A 112 12.28 6.22 -10.34
CA GLN A 112 13.65 5.78 -10.64
C GLN A 112 14.67 6.93 -10.66
N ALA A 113 14.23 8.17 -10.91
CA ALA A 113 15.09 9.35 -10.86
C ALA A 113 15.45 9.78 -9.42
N HIS A 114 14.81 9.21 -8.39
CA HIS A 114 15.05 9.54 -6.99
C HIS A 114 15.91 8.47 -6.30
N SER A 115 16.85 8.93 -5.48
CA SER A 115 17.66 8.05 -4.62
C SER A 115 16.85 7.55 -3.41
N ARG A 116 17.35 6.55 -2.67
CA ARG A 116 16.75 6.12 -1.38
C ARG A 116 15.29 5.64 -1.46
N VAL A 117 14.81 5.23 -2.64
CA VAL A 117 13.50 4.59 -2.79
C VAL A 117 13.62 3.07 -2.75
N TRP A 118 12.81 2.41 -1.91
CA TRP A 118 12.71 0.96 -1.85
C TRP A 118 11.46 0.43 -2.57
N VAL A 119 11.61 0.09 -3.86
CA VAL A 119 10.55 -0.60 -4.62
C VAL A 119 10.58 -2.09 -4.26
N CYS A 120 9.55 -2.57 -3.58
CA CYS A 120 9.54 -3.90 -2.99
C CYS A 120 8.18 -4.61 -3.04
N ARG A 121 8.21 -5.91 -2.78
CA ARG A 121 7.01 -6.72 -2.60
C ARG A 121 6.44 -6.46 -1.21
N ARG A 122 5.12 -6.47 -1.09
CA ARG A 122 4.44 -6.23 0.18
C ARG A 122 4.86 -7.20 1.30
N ILE A 123 5.19 -8.44 0.96
CA ILE A 123 5.73 -9.42 1.91
C ILE A 123 7.09 -9.01 2.49
N GLU A 124 7.89 -8.25 1.76
CA GLU A 124 9.19 -7.75 2.23
C GLU A 124 9.00 -6.63 3.24
N ILE A 125 8.03 -5.74 3.03
CA ILE A 125 7.60 -4.74 4.03
C ILE A 125 7.14 -5.45 5.30
N ALA A 126 6.27 -6.45 5.17
CA ALA A 126 5.77 -7.20 6.33
C ALA A 126 6.91 -7.85 7.14
N ARG A 127 7.85 -8.50 6.47
CA ARG A 127 9.00 -9.14 7.12
C ARG A 127 9.95 -8.13 7.74
N HIS A 128 10.19 -7.00 7.06
CA HIS A 128 10.96 -5.89 7.60
C HIS A 128 10.32 -5.37 8.90
N TRP A 129 9.00 -5.12 8.88
CA TRP A 129 8.27 -4.63 10.04
C TRP A 129 8.32 -5.60 11.21
N LYS A 130 8.14 -6.91 10.97
CA LYS A 130 8.26 -7.93 12.02
C LYS A 130 9.65 -7.97 12.66
N SER A 131 10.69 -7.75 11.86
CA SER A 131 12.08 -7.78 12.34
C SER A 131 12.49 -6.52 13.08
N VAL A 132 12.05 -5.34 12.63
CA VAL A 132 12.50 -4.04 13.14
C VAL A 132 11.53 -3.46 14.17
N HIS A 133 10.24 -3.76 14.01
CA HIS A 133 9.13 -3.29 14.86
C HIS A 133 8.28 -4.49 15.35
N PRO A 134 8.86 -5.40 16.16
CA PRO A 134 8.13 -6.57 16.65
C PRO A 134 6.93 -6.15 17.51
N HIS A 135 5.88 -6.97 17.50
CA HIS A 135 4.71 -6.75 18.35
C HIS A 135 5.11 -6.69 19.83
N GLN A 136 4.69 -5.62 20.51
CA GLN A 136 4.82 -5.48 21.94
C GLN A 136 3.43 -5.67 22.56
N PRO A 137 3.20 -6.76 23.32
CA PRO A 137 1.94 -6.91 24.04
C PRO A 137 1.80 -5.77 25.06
N ALA A 138 0.56 -5.29 25.21
CA ALA A 138 0.21 -4.29 26.22
C ALA A 138 0.43 -4.80 27.65
#